data_AF-A0A7L2V318-F1
#
_entry.id   AF-A0A7L2V318-F1
#
_cell.length_a   1.000
_cell.length_b   1.000
_cell.length_c   1.000
_cell.angle_alpha   90.00
_cell.angle_beta   90.00
_cell.angle_gamma   90.00
#
_symmetry.space_group_name_H-M   'P 1'
#
loop_
_entity.id
_entity.type
_entity.pdbx_description
1 polymer ?
#
loop_
_entity_poly.entity_id
_entity_poly.type
_entity_poly.pdbx_seq_one_letter_code
_entity_poly.pdbx_strand_id
1 'polypeptide(L)'
;AAATTMYKQWIPNTNFETASNWDKGRVPCASDKVHFEKNKAISVFVRSSHVLMDLYLPLNGEFVLASGAGFAAFDGSWDPSCDSGTTVTFTDAEQHAWFDPTLWQAVSTGRELEPSGRIFSVDEERVPCQHDDVVFQPETSFRVNIDSSQQVIHLRSISLMGQELSSPEAWARYLRGPLAPLQFHGNATLQVTGTDCPDKSGCACGNAPDGHRICAALFRASGKQCPVPACQSPLQPLGHCCRVCGATINLDFTPDFDLQKYRDRLVQALLSQPKYTGVQMAISKVHKAQTFLGIIPRSSTPVIQIVLVDDGTEAQTGTTAEQMAADIMEDIAQHGEALGISSGKMDVATGSTFSKQVGSHPSSRVTAGTVLGLLFSLLFLGGILFLYRKGKLR
;
A
#
# COMPACT_ATOMS: atom_id res chain seq x y z
N ALA A 1 -3.91 8.35 -2.48
CA ALA A 1 -5.26 8.47 -1.86
C ALA A 1 -6.13 9.41 -2.69
N ALA A 2 -7.07 8.83 -3.42
CA ALA A 2 -7.70 9.42 -4.60
C ALA A 2 -9.10 9.97 -4.32
N ALA A 3 -9.52 10.99 -5.06
CA ALA A 3 -10.93 11.38 -5.23
C ALA A 3 -11.54 10.74 -6.51
N THR A 4 -11.01 9.57 -6.88
CA THR A 4 -11.65 8.57 -7.74
C THR A 4 -11.94 7.36 -6.85
N THR A 5 -13.16 6.83 -6.90
CA THR A 5 -13.56 5.65 -6.11
C THR A 5 -12.70 4.45 -6.51
N MET A 6 -11.67 4.17 -5.70
CA MET A 6 -10.74 3.07 -5.91
C MET A 6 -11.25 1.86 -5.13
N TYR A 7 -11.64 0.81 -5.85
CA TYR A 7 -12.01 -0.44 -5.23
C TYR A 7 -10.76 -1.28 -4.97
N LYS A 8 -10.71 -1.89 -3.78
CA LYS A 8 -9.66 -2.82 -3.38
C LYS A 8 -10.23 -4.22 -3.40
N GLN A 9 -9.90 -4.96 -4.44
CA GLN A 9 -10.38 -6.32 -4.63
C GLN A 9 -9.42 -7.32 -3.99
N TRP A 10 -9.97 -8.19 -3.15
CA TRP A 10 -9.25 -9.32 -2.57
C TRP A 10 -9.01 -10.39 -3.63
N ILE A 11 -7.76 -10.84 -3.76
CA ILE A 11 -7.34 -11.81 -4.79
C ILE A 11 -7.53 -13.26 -4.33
N PRO A 12 -7.07 -13.67 -3.12
CA PRO A 12 -7.21 -15.06 -2.68
C PRO A 12 -8.67 -15.47 -2.50
N ASN A 13 -8.95 -16.75 -2.69
CA ASN A 13 -10.24 -17.35 -2.35
C ASN A 13 -10.01 -18.72 -1.71
N THR A 14 -11.06 -19.30 -1.17
CA THR A 14 -11.07 -20.64 -0.58
C THR A 14 -12.05 -21.54 -1.33
N ASN A 15 -12.24 -21.30 -2.64
CA ASN A 15 -13.13 -22.10 -3.47
C ASN A 15 -12.56 -23.50 -3.69
N PHE A 16 -13.44 -24.48 -3.83
CA PHE A 16 -13.09 -25.88 -4.07
C PHE A 16 -12.43 -26.07 -5.45
N GLU A 17 -12.90 -25.37 -6.47
CA GLU A 17 -12.43 -25.50 -7.86
C GLU A 17 -11.14 -24.70 -8.16
N THR A 18 -10.56 -24.04 -7.17
CA THR A 18 -9.31 -23.29 -7.33
C THR A 18 -8.12 -24.22 -7.11
N ALA A 19 -7.37 -24.53 -8.16
CA ALA A 19 -6.25 -25.48 -8.11
C ALA A 19 -5.16 -25.12 -7.08
N SER A 20 -4.90 -23.83 -6.86
CA SER A 20 -3.91 -23.36 -5.86
C SER A 20 -4.36 -23.56 -4.41
N ASN A 21 -5.63 -23.89 -4.17
CA ASN A 21 -6.15 -24.22 -2.84
C ASN A 21 -5.89 -25.69 -2.45
N TRP A 22 -5.16 -26.43 -3.29
CA TRP A 22 -4.84 -27.84 -3.07
C TRP A 22 -3.33 -28.06 -3.12
N ASP A 23 -2.83 -28.91 -2.23
CA ASP A 23 -1.39 -29.21 -2.10
C ASP A 23 -0.79 -29.82 -3.37
N LYS A 24 -1.61 -30.48 -4.20
CA LYS A 24 -1.21 -31.06 -5.49
C LYS A 24 -1.28 -30.07 -6.67
N GLY A 25 -1.70 -28.82 -6.44
CA GLY A 25 -1.84 -27.83 -7.51
C GLY A 25 -2.90 -28.19 -8.56
N ARG A 26 -3.86 -29.05 -8.20
CA ARG A 26 -5.00 -29.46 -9.03
C ARG A 26 -6.24 -29.69 -8.16
N VAL A 27 -7.41 -29.54 -8.76
CA VAL A 27 -8.68 -29.90 -8.12
C VAL A 27 -8.74 -31.43 -7.93
N PRO A 28 -9.29 -31.94 -6.81
CA PRO A 28 -9.51 -33.37 -6.61
C PRO A 28 -10.39 -33.99 -7.70
N CYS A 29 -10.09 -35.22 -8.09
CA CYS A 29 -10.86 -35.98 -9.07
C CYS A 29 -11.52 -37.22 -8.43
N ALA A 30 -12.29 -37.99 -9.21
CA ALA A 30 -13.20 -39.02 -8.73
C ALA A 30 -12.59 -40.05 -7.76
N SER A 31 -11.37 -40.51 -8.03
CA SER A 31 -10.68 -41.53 -7.23
C SER A 31 -9.91 -40.96 -6.03
N ASP A 32 -9.82 -39.64 -5.88
CA ASP A 32 -9.06 -39.00 -4.81
C ASP A 32 -9.76 -39.02 -3.45
N LYS A 33 -8.93 -38.97 -2.41
CA LYS A 33 -9.34 -38.75 -1.02
C LYS A 33 -9.08 -37.30 -0.64
N VAL A 34 -10.12 -36.56 -0.34
CA VAL A 34 -10.04 -35.15 0.00
C VAL A 34 -9.88 -34.98 1.49
N HIS A 35 -8.84 -34.26 1.91
CA HIS A 35 -8.53 -34.03 3.31
C HIS A 35 -8.53 -32.53 3.65
N PHE A 36 -9.42 -32.13 4.56
CA PHE A 36 -9.35 -30.85 5.25
C PHE A 36 -8.75 -31.06 6.64
N GLU A 37 -7.80 -30.21 7.02
CA GLU A 37 -7.16 -30.29 8.33
C GLU A 37 -8.19 -30.08 9.45
N LYS A 38 -8.29 -31.06 10.35
CA LYS A 38 -9.31 -31.15 11.41
C LYS A 38 -9.47 -29.86 12.22
N ASN A 39 -8.35 -29.19 12.53
CA ASN A 39 -8.30 -28.04 13.43
C ASN A 39 -8.31 -26.68 12.72
N LYS A 40 -8.48 -26.64 11.39
CA LYS A 40 -8.51 -25.40 10.62
C LYS A 40 -9.94 -24.90 10.48
N ALA A 41 -10.12 -23.58 10.66
CA ALA A 41 -11.38 -22.92 10.43
C ALA A 41 -11.47 -22.47 8.97
N ILE A 42 -12.49 -22.91 8.22
CA ILE A 42 -12.57 -22.60 6.79
C ILE A 42 -14.00 -22.56 6.28
N SER A 43 -14.29 -21.59 5.40
CA SER A 43 -15.47 -21.58 4.54
C SER A 43 -15.03 -21.90 3.13
N VAL A 44 -15.69 -22.86 2.47
CA VAL A 44 -15.35 -23.33 1.12
C VAL A 44 -16.55 -23.16 0.20
N PHE A 45 -16.41 -22.34 -0.83
CA PHE A 45 -17.41 -22.20 -1.87
C PHE A 45 -17.24 -23.31 -2.91
N VAL A 46 -18.33 -24.00 -3.22
CA VAL A 46 -18.38 -25.09 -4.18
C VAL A 46 -19.32 -24.69 -5.31
N ARG A 47 -18.79 -24.60 -6.53
CA ARG A 47 -19.54 -24.14 -7.70
C ARG A 47 -20.21 -25.28 -8.46
N SER A 48 -19.58 -26.45 -8.50
CA SER A 48 -20.05 -27.58 -9.31
C SER A 48 -20.20 -28.87 -8.51
N SER A 49 -20.80 -29.89 -9.12
CA SER A 49 -20.88 -31.23 -8.53
C SER A 49 -19.52 -31.94 -8.65
N HIS A 50 -19.09 -32.60 -7.58
CA HIS A 50 -17.85 -33.37 -7.52
C HIS A 50 -18.12 -34.80 -7.09
N VAL A 51 -17.52 -35.76 -7.77
CA VAL A 51 -17.49 -37.18 -7.35
C VAL A 51 -16.17 -37.40 -6.63
N LEU A 52 -16.18 -38.05 -5.47
CA LEU A 52 -14.98 -38.26 -4.64
C LEU A 52 -15.00 -39.64 -3.97
N MET A 53 -13.83 -40.20 -3.69
CA MET A 53 -13.70 -41.46 -2.94
C MET A 53 -14.00 -41.26 -1.45
N ASP A 54 -13.29 -40.33 -0.83
CA ASP A 54 -13.44 -39.96 0.59
C ASP A 54 -13.40 -38.44 0.73
N LEU A 55 -14.17 -37.88 1.67
CA LEU A 55 -14.13 -36.45 2.01
C LEU A 55 -14.07 -36.29 3.54
N TYR A 56 -12.91 -35.89 4.05
CA TYR A 56 -12.70 -35.59 5.47
C TYR A 56 -12.90 -34.10 5.72
N LEU A 57 -13.93 -33.75 6.49
CA LEU A 57 -14.32 -32.38 6.79
C LEU A 57 -13.56 -31.80 8.01
N PRO A 58 -13.34 -30.47 8.06
CA PRO A 58 -12.81 -29.82 9.26
C PRO A 58 -13.85 -29.84 10.39
N LEU A 59 -13.41 -29.73 11.64
CA LEU A 59 -14.35 -29.63 12.78
C LEU A 59 -15.10 -28.30 12.79
N ASN A 60 -14.46 -27.24 12.34
CA ASN A 60 -15.02 -25.89 12.29
C ASN A 60 -14.96 -25.41 10.85
N GLY A 61 -16.05 -25.52 10.11
CA GLY A 61 -16.08 -25.01 8.75
C GLY A 61 -17.42 -25.18 8.10
N GLU A 62 -17.50 -24.71 6.86
CA GLU A 62 -18.71 -24.79 6.06
C GLU A 62 -18.38 -24.99 4.58
N PHE A 63 -19.35 -25.57 3.87
CA PHE A 63 -19.34 -25.67 2.43
C PHE A 63 -20.55 -24.94 1.88
N VAL A 64 -20.31 -23.84 1.17
CA VAL A 64 -21.35 -23.05 0.52
C VAL A 64 -21.57 -23.61 -0.87
N LEU A 65 -22.66 -24.35 -1.04
CA LEU A 65 -23.00 -25.00 -2.31
C LEU A 65 -23.77 -24.02 -3.21
N ALA A 66 -23.21 -23.70 -4.37
CA ALA A 66 -23.91 -22.99 -5.43
C ALA A 66 -25.07 -23.83 -5.99
N SER A 67 -25.94 -23.21 -6.77
CA SER A 67 -27.00 -23.93 -7.49
C SER A 67 -26.40 -24.99 -8.42
N GLY A 68 -26.71 -26.26 -8.18
CA GLY A 68 -26.18 -27.40 -8.94
C GLY A 68 -24.84 -27.95 -8.42
N ALA A 69 -24.30 -27.36 -7.34
CA ALA A 69 -23.14 -27.92 -6.65
C ALA A 69 -23.53 -29.08 -5.73
N GLY A 70 -22.59 -29.99 -5.48
CA GLY A 70 -22.82 -31.14 -4.63
C GLY A 70 -21.63 -32.07 -4.57
N PHE A 71 -21.71 -33.07 -3.69
CA PHE A 71 -20.73 -34.14 -3.58
C PHE A 71 -21.43 -35.48 -3.74
N ALA A 72 -20.84 -36.36 -4.54
CA ALA A 72 -21.30 -37.73 -4.75
C ALA A 72 -20.17 -38.72 -4.45
N ALA A 73 -20.55 -39.91 -3.96
CA ALA A 73 -19.58 -40.98 -3.73
C ALA A 73 -19.15 -41.59 -5.06
N PHE A 74 -17.85 -41.85 -5.19
CA PHE A 74 -17.30 -42.59 -6.31
C PHE A 74 -17.77 -44.05 -6.29
N ASP A 75 -18.28 -44.52 -7.43
CA ASP A 75 -18.87 -45.85 -7.59
C ASP A 75 -17.84 -46.94 -8.00
N GLY A 76 -16.57 -46.56 -8.14
CA GLY A 76 -15.50 -47.46 -8.58
C GLY A 76 -15.38 -47.59 -10.09
N SER A 77 -16.17 -46.84 -10.88
CA SER A 77 -16.05 -46.81 -12.34
C SER A 77 -14.71 -46.21 -12.77
N TRP A 78 -14.09 -46.77 -13.81
CA TRP A 78 -12.82 -46.25 -14.29
C TRP A 78 -13.01 -44.89 -14.96
N ASP A 79 -12.35 -43.86 -14.42
CA ASP A 79 -12.31 -42.51 -14.98
C ASP A 79 -10.95 -42.29 -15.67
N PRO A 80 -10.89 -42.18 -17.01
CA PRO A 80 -9.64 -41.95 -17.74
C PRO A 80 -8.98 -40.59 -17.41
N SER A 81 -9.73 -39.64 -16.84
CA SER A 81 -9.23 -38.32 -16.45
C SER A 81 -8.66 -38.27 -15.05
N CYS A 82 -8.78 -39.37 -14.29
CA CYS A 82 -8.38 -39.47 -12.90
C CYS A 82 -7.56 -40.76 -12.70
N ASP A 83 -6.25 -40.60 -12.55
CA ASP A 83 -5.29 -41.71 -12.34
C ASP A 83 -5.58 -42.52 -11.07
N SER A 84 -4.65 -43.40 -10.66
CA SER A 84 -4.71 -44.04 -9.33
C SER A 84 -4.82 -42.97 -8.25
N GLY A 85 -6.00 -42.89 -7.62
CA GLY A 85 -6.37 -41.82 -6.70
C GLY A 85 -5.38 -41.61 -5.57
N THR A 86 -5.22 -40.35 -5.18
CA THR A 86 -4.28 -39.90 -4.15
C THR A 86 -5.00 -39.15 -3.05
N THR A 87 -4.31 -38.92 -1.92
CA THR A 87 -4.81 -37.97 -0.93
C THR A 87 -4.44 -36.55 -1.37
N VAL A 88 -5.47 -35.71 -1.53
CA VAL A 88 -5.35 -34.29 -1.88
C VAL A 88 -5.81 -33.47 -0.69
N THR A 89 -4.94 -32.58 -0.20
CA THR A 89 -5.15 -31.82 1.03
C THR A 89 -5.42 -30.36 0.71
N PHE A 90 -6.46 -29.78 1.33
CA PHE A 90 -6.77 -28.38 1.16
C PHE A 90 -5.71 -27.51 1.86
N THR A 91 -5.21 -26.49 1.17
CA THR A 91 -4.11 -25.66 1.67
C THR A 91 -4.56 -24.73 2.80
N ASP A 92 -3.60 -24.35 3.64
CA ASP A 92 -3.85 -23.45 4.76
C ASP A 92 -4.09 -22.02 4.30
N ALA A 93 -5.31 -21.52 4.52
CA ALA A 93 -5.71 -20.15 4.19
C ALA A 93 -5.50 -19.16 5.35
N GLU A 94 -5.02 -19.61 6.52
CA GLU A 94 -4.81 -18.75 7.72
C GLU A 94 -3.77 -17.64 7.51
N GLN A 95 -2.86 -17.84 6.55
CA GLN A 95 -1.71 -16.98 6.29
C GLN A 95 -2.02 -15.77 5.40
N HIS A 96 -3.20 -15.71 4.77
CA HIS A 96 -3.57 -14.60 3.90
C HIS A 96 -3.84 -13.34 4.73
N ALA A 97 -2.87 -12.43 4.77
CA ALA A 97 -2.92 -11.24 5.62
C ALA A 97 -3.57 -10.05 4.91
N TRP A 98 -4.43 -9.34 5.63
CA TRP A 98 -5.06 -8.09 5.19
C TRP A 98 -4.02 -7.05 4.74
N PHE A 99 -2.91 -6.96 5.47
CA PHE A 99 -1.84 -6.02 5.17
C PHE A 99 -0.79 -6.56 4.18
N ASP A 100 -1.06 -7.65 3.45
CA ASP A 100 -0.19 -8.09 2.36
C ASP A 100 -0.57 -7.36 1.04
N PRO A 101 0.26 -6.45 0.53
CA PRO A 101 -0.04 -5.68 -0.69
C PRO A 101 -0.03 -6.53 -1.97
N THR A 102 0.35 -7.81 -1.91
CA THR A 102 0.30 -8.76 -3.03
C THR A 102 -1.03 -9.49 -3.14
N LEU A 103 -1.88 -9.42 -2.11
CA LEU A 103 -3.18 -10.08 -2.05
C LEU A 103 -4.35 -9.14 -2.44
N TRP A 104 -4.03 -7.90 -2.80
CA TRP A 104 -4.98 -6.88 -3.21
C TRP A 104 -4.72 -6.41 -4.63
N GLN A 105 -5.81 -6.14 -5.34
CA GLN A 105 -5.80 -5.52 -6.66
C GLN A 105 -6.64 -4.25 -6.64
N ALA A 106 -6.11 -3.15 -7.17
CA ALA A 106 -6.91 -1.96 -7.44
C ALA A 106 -7.76 -2.18 -8.69
N VAL A 107 -9.06 -1.92 -8.60
CA VAL A 107 -9.99 -2.03 -9.73
C VAL A 107 -10.80 -0.74 -9.89
N SER A 108 -11.03 -0.35 -11.14
CA SER A 108 -11.76 0.88 -11.51
C SER A 108 -13.26 0.74 -11.24
N THR A 109 -13.97 1.89 -11.22
CA THR A 109 -15.43 1.92 -11.37
C THR A 109 -15.80 1.26 -12.71
N GLY A 110 -16.48 0.10 -12.65
CA GLY A 110 -16.73 -0.77 -13.81
C GLY A 110 -16.03 -2.14 -13.75
N ARG A 111 -15.19 -2.38 -12.73
CA ARG A 111 -14.40 -3.64 -12.55
C ARG A 111 -13.48 -3.96 -13.72
N GLU A 112 -13.12 -2.95 -14.51
CA GLU A 112 -12.03 -3.04 -15.46
C GLU A 112 -10.70 -2.83 -14.71
N LEU A 113 -9.65 -3.49 -15.18
CA LEU A 113 -8.30 -3.22 -14.69
C LEU A 113 -7.94 -1.79 -15.12
N GLU A 114 -7.50 -0.95 -14.17
CA GLU A 114 -7.09 0.43 -14.42
C GLU A 114 -6.19 0.52 -15.67
N PRO A 115 -6.60 1.22 -16.75
CA PRO A 115 -5.82 1.29 -17.99
C PRO A 115 -4.54 2.13 -17.89
N SER A 116 -4.22 2.73 -16.74
CA SER A 116 -3.05 3.60 -16.62
C SER A 116 -1.84 2.85 -16.06
N GLY A 117 -1.17 2.05 -16.89
CA GLY A 117 0.10 1.35 -16.56
C GLY A 117 1.28 2.26 -16.16
N ARG A 118 1.03 3.55 -15.92
CA ARG A 118 2.00 4.57 -15.51
C ARG A 118 1.61 5.32 -14.23
N ILE A 119 0.46 5.00 -13.63
CA ILE A 119 0.14 5.45 -12.27
C ILE A 119 0.22 4.26 -11.33
N PHE A 120 0.98 4.41 -10.26
CA PHE A 120 1.12 3.39 -9.23
C PHE A 120 0.74 3.93 -7.84
N SER A 121 0.62 3.02 -6.89
CA SER A 121 0.41 3.34 -5.47
C SER A 121 1.64 2.90 -4.69
N VAL A 122 2.07 3.73 -3.72
CA VAL A 122 3.08 3.31 -2.73
C VAL A 122 2.56 2.11 -1.92
N ASP A 123 3.43 1.35 -1.27
CA ASP A 123 3.06 0.05 -0.69
C ASP A 123 1.97 0.13 0.37
N GLU A 124 1.98 1.16 1.21
CA GLU A 124 0.93 1.42 2.20
C GLU A 124 -0.44 1.73 1.56
N GLU A 125 -0.45 2.20 0.32
CA GLU A 125 -1.64 2.50 -0.48
C GLU A 125 -2.04 1.35 -1.41
N ARG A 126 -1.29 0.24 -1.43
CA ARG A 126 -1.65 -0.95 -2.21
C ARG A 126 -2.68 -1.82 -1.49
N VAL A 127 -2.62 -1.87 -0.17
CA VAL A 127 -3.66 -2.45 0.70
C VAL A 127 -4.82 -1.45 0.92
N PRO A 128 -5.98 -1.86 1.47
CA PRO A 128 -7.11 -0.95 1.69
C PRO A 128 -6.81 0.23 2.61
N CYS A 129 -7.16 1.44 2.15
CA CYS A 129 -7.13 2.68 2.93
C CYS A 129 -8.47 2.94 3.64
N GLN A 130 -8.47 3.91 4.56
CA GLN A 130 -9.62 4.25 5.41
C GLN A 130 -10.92 4.62 4.66
N HIS A 131 -10.79 5.13 3.43
CA HIS A 131 -11.91 5.59 2.61
C HIS A 131 -12.11 4.73 1.36
N ASP A 132 -11.46 3.55 1.29
CA ASP A 132 -11.59 2.66 0.15
C ASP A 132 -12.82 1.75 0.28
N ASP A 133 -13.32 1.31 -0.86
CA ASP A 133 -14.34 0.28 -0.98
C ASP A 133 -13.66 -1.08 -1.18
N VAL A 134 -13.87 -1.99 -0.24
CA VAL A 134 -13.28 -3.33 -0.30
C VAL A 134 -14.23 -4.28 -1.00
N VAL A 135 -13.72 -5.10 -1.92
CA VAL A 135 -14.52 -6.06 -2.68
C VAL A 135 -13.97 -7.47 -2.50
N PHE A 136 -14.79 -8.34 -1.94
CA PHE A 136 -14.63 -9.78 -2.08
C PHE A 136 -15.50 -10.25 -3.23
N GLN A 137 -14.92 -11.04 -4.14
CA GLN A 137 -15.62 -11.43 -5.37
C GLN A 137 -16.92 -12.19 -5.04
N PRO A 138 -18.02 -11.91 -5.77
CA PRO A 138 -19.24 -12.72 -5.67
C PRO A 138 -18.94 -14.19 -5.98
N GLU A 139 -19.74 -15.10 -5.44
CA GLU A 139 -19.58 -16.55 -5.68
C GLU A 139 -18.18 -17.07 -5.35
N THR A 140 -17.59 -16.51 -4.30
CA THR A 140 -16.35 -17.00 -3.69
C THR A 140 -16.49 -17.05 -2.18
N SER A 141 -15.71 -17.92 -1.55
CA SER A 141 -15.41 -17.88 -0.13
C SER A 141 -13.98 -17.41 0.07
N PHE A 142 -13.65 -16.94 1.27
CA PHE A 142 -12.32 -16.46 1.58
C PHE A 142 -12.03 -16.60 3.08
N ARG A 143 -10.77 -16.43 3.43
CA ARG A 143 -10.32 -16.32 4.82
C ARG A 143 -9.19 -15.29 4.89
N VAL A 144 -9.33 -14.30 5.76
CA VAL A 144 -8.41 -13.17 5.88
C VAL A 144 -8.00 -12.95 7.33
N ASN A 145 -6.69 -12.91 7.54
CA ASN A 145 -6.09 -12.45 8.79
C ASN A 145 -6.09 -10.91 8.84
N ILE A 146 -6.87 -10.32 9.74
CA ILE A 146 -6.98 -8.88 9.97
C ILE A 146 -6.12 -8.40 11.16
N ASP A 147 -5.03 -9.10 11.48
CA ASP A 147 -4.07 -8.65 12.49
C ASP A 147 -3.52 -7.24 12.17
N SER A 148 -3.70 -6.31 13.11
CA SER A 148 -3.27 -4.93 13.00
C SER A 148 -2.55 -4.47 14.26
N SER A 149 -1.75 -3.41 14.11
CA SER A 149 -1.26 -2.60 15.21
C SER A 149 -2.32 -1.64 15.76
N GLN A 150 -3.46 -1.54 15.09
CA GLN A 150 -4.63 -0.78 15.50
C GLN A 150 -5.73 -1.75 15.96
N GLN A 151 -6.62 -1.30 16.85
CA GLN A 151 -7.76 -2.13 17.27
C GLN A 151 -8.86 -2.18 16.20
N VAL A 152 -8.94 -1.14 15.37
CA VAL A 152 -9.98 -0.94 14.37
C VAL A 152 -9.34 -0.57 13.05
N ILE A 153 -9.75 -1.27 11.98
CA ILE A 153 -9.44 -0.94 10.60
C ILE A 153 -10.70 -0.29 10.00
N HIS A 154 -10.60 1.00 9.69
CA HIS A 154 -11.70 1.75 9.08
C HIS A 154 -11.71 1.58 7.57
N LEU A 155 -12.90 1.54 6.99
CA LEU A 155 -13.16 1.46 5.55
C LEU A 155 -14.38 2.32 5.19
N ARG A 156 -14.56 2.61 3.90
CA ARG A 156 -15.81 3.20 3.42
C ARG A 156 -16.90 2.14 3.38
N SER A 157 -16.68 1.06 2.62
CA SER A 157 -17.63 -0.03 2.48
C SER A 157 -16.91 -1.37 2.30
N ILE A 158 -17.66 -2.47 2.50
CA ILE A 158 -17.20 -3.83 2.18
C ILE A 158 -18.29 -4.51 1.36
N SER A 159 -17.93 -5.01 0.18
CA SER A 159 -18.81 -5.82 -0.66
C SER A 159 -18.55 -7.32 -0.44
N LEU A 160 -19.58 -8.04 0.00
CA LEU A 160 -19.57 -9.47 0.26
C LEU A 160 -20.72 -10.14 -0.50
N MET A 161 -20.45 -11.26 -1.18
CA MET A 161 -21.47 -12.01 -1.93
C MET A 161 -22.30 -11.15 -2.90
N GLY A 162 -21.68 -10.12 -3.49
CA GLY A 162 -22.35 -9.18 -4.40
C GLY A 162 -23.19 -8.09 -3.71
N GLN A 163 -23.25 -8.06 -2.38
CA GLN A 163 -23.91 -7.00 -1.61
C GLN A 163 -22.89 -6.04 -1.00
N GLU A 164 -23.04 -4.75 -1.27
CA GLU A 164 -22.25 -3.70 -0.64
C GLU A 164 -22.80 -3.36 0.75
N LEU A 165 -21.93 -3.41 1.76
CA LEU A 165 -22.22 -3.05 3.14
C LEU A 165 -21.48 -1.74 3.48
N SER A 166 -22.19 -0.63 3.35
CA SER A 166 -21.66 0.72 3.62
C SER A 166 -22.16 1.32 4.95
N SER A 167 -23.16 0.71 5.61
CA SER A 167 -23.67 1.19 6.90
C SER A 167 -23.07 0.40 8.08
N PRO A 168 -22.69 1.08 9.18
CA PRO A 168 -22.20 0.42 10.39
C PRO A 168 -23.17 -0.64 10.93
N GLU A 169 -24.48 -0.40 10.83
CA GLU A 169 -25.50 -1.31 11.33
C GLU A 169 -25.61 -2.58 10.50
N ALA A 170 -25.52 -2.48 9.16
CA ALA A 170 -25.51 -3.63 8.28
C ALA A 170 -24.25 -4.47 8.49
N TRP A 171 -23.09 -3.81 8.61
CA TRP A 171 -21.83 -4.47 8.89
C TRP A 171 -21.81 -5.18 10.25
N ALA A 172 -22.28 -4.51 11.31
CA ALA A 172 -22.37 -5.13 12.63
C ALA A 172 -23.33 -6.33 12.65
N ARG A 173 -24.39 -6.31 11.83
CA ARG A 173 -25.28 -7.47 11.66
C ARG A 173 -24.57 -8.63 10.98
N TYR A 174 -23.77 -8.35 9.96
CA TYR A 174 -22.96 -9.36 9.29
C TYR A 174 -21.96 -10.03 10.24
N LEU A 175 -21.22 -9.23 11.02
CA LEU A 175 -20.22 -9.72 11.96
C LEU A 175 -20.78 -10.59 13.10
N ARG A 176 -22.09 -10.46 13.42
CA ARG A 176 -22.77 -11.36 14.38
C ARG A 176 -23.18 -12.69 13.77
N GLY A 177 -23.11 -12.83 12.45
CA GLY A 177 -23.44 -14.06 11.74
C GLY A 177 -22.37 -15.14 11.92
N PRO A 178 -22.72 -16.42 11.73
CA PRO A 178 -21.80 -17.53 11.88
C PRO A 178 -20.68 -17.56 10.81
N LEU A 179 -20.88 -16.90 9.67
CA LEU A 179 -19.91 -16.85 8.56
C LEU A 179 -18.71 -15.97 8.88
N ALA A 180 -18.93 -14.88 9.62
CA ALA A 180 -17.91 -13.87 9.90
C ALA A 180 -16.64 -14.44 10.55
N PRO A 181 -16.70 -15.27 11.61
CA PRO A 181 -15.49 -15.85 12.22
C PRO A 181 -14.78 -16.89 11.33
N LEU A 182 -15.47 -17.47 10.33
CA LEU A 182 -14.84 -18.36 9.35
C LEU A 182 -14.05 -17.59 8.28
N GLN A 183 -14.44 -16.33 8.05
CA GLN A 183 -13.89 -15.48 7.00
C GLN A 183 -12.87 -14.45 7.50
N PHE A 184 -13.08 -13.90 8.69
CA PHE A 184 -12.23 -12.86 9.29
C PHE A 184 -11.73 -13.35 10.64
N HIS A 185 -10.42 -13.34 10.83
CA HIS A 185 -9.77 -13.69 12.09
C HIS A 185 -8.59 -12.76 12.37
N GLY A 186 -8.14 -12.70 13.62
CA GLY A 186 -7.03 -11.85 14.03
C GLY A 186 -7.36 -11.00 15.24
N ASN A 187 -6.49 -10.06 15.56
CA ASN A 187 -6.60 -9.22 16.77
C ASN A 187 -7.40 -7.91 16.58
N ALA A 188 -7.74 -7.53 15.35
CA ALA A 188 -8.42 -6.27 15.05
C ALA A 188 -9.89 -6.50 14.65
N THR A 189 -10.61 -5.39 14.46
CA THR A 189 -11.97 -5.39 13.94
C THR A 189 -12.07 -4.47 12.72
N LEU A 190 -12.90 -4.84 11.75
CA LEU A 190 -13.21 -3.96 10.63
C LEU A 190 -14.41 -3.07 10.99
N GLN A 191 -14.40 -1.81 10.58
CA GLN A 191 -15.54 -0.90 10.68
C GLN A 191 -15.76 -0.16 9.37
N VAL A 192 -17.01 -0.14 8.91
CA VAL A 192 -17.42 0.64 7.74
C VAL A 192 -18.02 1.97 8.18
N THR A 193 -17.71 3.03 7.42
CA THR A 193 -18.17 4.39 7.72
C THR A 193 -19.22 4.89 6.74
N GLY A 194 -19.23 4.37 5.51
CA GLY A 194 -20.08 4.85 4.42
C GLY A 194 -19.70 6.24 3.91
N THR A 195 -18.63 6.84 4.41
CA THR A 195 -18.22 8.21 4.09
C THR A 195 -17.02 8.23 3.15
N ASP A 196 -17.19 8.87 2.00
CA ASP A 196 -16.11 9.24 1.10
C ASP A 196 -15.12 10.22 1.78
N CYS A 197 -13.93 10.36 1.19
CA CYS A 197 -12.98 11.39 1.61
C CYS A 197 -13.60 12.78 1.43
N PRO A 198 -13.82 13.56 2.50
CA PRO A 198 -14.52 14.85 2.40
C PRO A 198 -13.63 15.99 1.87
N ASP A 199 -12.32 15.76 1.79
CA ASP A 199 -11.33 16.79 1.47
C ASP A 199 -10.85 16.67 0.03
N LYS A 200 -11.01 17.73 -0.77
CA LYS A 200 -10.59 17.79 -2.17
C LYS A 200 -9.08 17.66 -2.35
N SER A 201 -8.30 18.05 -1.35
CA SER A 201 -6.86 17.83 -1.36
C SER A 201 -6.46 16.38 -1.06
N GLY A 202 -7.44 15.49 -0.85
CA GLY A 202 -7.29 14.06 -0.57
C GLY A 202 -7.27 13.74 0.92
N CYS A 203 -7.31 12.46 1.26
CA CYS A 203 -7.19 11.97 2.64
C CYS A 203 -5.92 11.14 2.77
N ALA A 204 -5.33 11.03 3.96
CA ALA A 204 -4.24 10.07 4.14
C ALA A 204 -4.81 8.64 4.15
N CYS A 205 -3.99 7.67 3.72
CA CYS A 205 -4.44 6.28 3.63
C CYS A 205 -4.79 5.67 5.00
N GLY A 206 -4.06 6.04 6.06
CA GLY A 206 -4.29 5.57 7.43
C GLY A 206 -3.52 4.31 7.83
N ASN A 207 -2.68 3.77 6.93
CA ASN A 207 -1.95 2.51 7.14
C ASN A 207 -0.54 2.66 7.75
N ALA A 208 -0.09 3.89 8.03
CA ALA A 208 1.24 4.14 8.60
C ALA A 208 1.53 3.32 9.89
N PRO A 209 0.58 3.10 10.84
CA PRO A 209 0.82 2.23 12.00
C PRO A 209 1.13 0.77 11.64
N ASP A 210 0.63 0.30 10.50
CA ASP A 210 0.79 -1.05 9.98
C ASP A 210 1.90 -1.17 8.91
N GLY A 211 2.62 -0.08 8.61
CA GLY A 211 3.65 -0.05 7.57
C GLY A 211 4.71 -1.15 7.70
N HIS A 212 5.15 -1.45 8.93
CA HIS A 212 6.08 -2.56 9.19
C HIS A 212 5.50 -3.96 8.83
N ARG A 213 4.20 -4.19 9.04
CA ARG A 213 3.52 -5.44 8.65
C ARG A 213 3.40 -5.53 7.13
N ILE A 214 3.05 -4.41 6.49
CA ILE A 214 2.95 -4.30 5.04
C ILE A 214 4.27 -4.66 4.38
N CYS A 215 5.37 -4.06 4.84
CA CYS A 215 6.68 -4.37 4.31
C CYS A 215 7.14 -5.80 4.63
N ALA A 216 6.88 -6.32 5.83
CA ALA A 216 7.20 -7.69 6.18
C ALA A 216 6.46 -8.72 5.32
N ALA A 217 5.18 -8.47 5.00
CA ALA A 217 4.39 -9.32 4.11
C ALA A 217 4.93 -9.29 2.68
N LEU A 218 5.23 -8.09 2.15
CA LEU A 218 5.81 -7.92 0.83
C LEU A 218 7.14 -8.68 0.66
N PHE A 219 8.03 -8.62 1.67
CA PHE A 219 9.31 -9.34 1.63
C PHE A 219 9.17 -10.86 1.76
N ARG A 220 8.15 -11.34 2.48
CA ARG A 220 7.85 -12.77 2.56
C ARG A 220 7.42 -13.31 1.20
N ALA A 221 6.54 -12.59 0.50
CA ALA A 221 6.05 -13.00 -0.81
C ALA A 221 7.14 -13.01 -1.89
N SER A 222 8.06 -12.05 -1.87
CA SER A 222 9.15 -11.95 -2.86
C SER A 222 10.35 -12.85 -2.56
N GLY A 223 10.42 -13.45 -1.37
CA GLY A 223 11.57 -14.23 -0.89
C GLY A 223 12.88 -13.43 -0.82
N LYS A 224 12.80 -12.09 -0.95
CA LYS A 224 13.95 -11.20 -1.10
C LYS A 224 13.74 -9.93 -0.26
N GLN A 225 14.84 -9.46 0.33
CA GLN A 225 14.92 -8.09 0.82
C GLN A 225 14.70 -7.10 -0.34
N CYS A 226 14.48 -5.82 -0.02
CA CYS A 226 14.50 -4.76 -1.03
C CYS A 226 15.68 -4.91 -2.01
N PRO A 227 15.42 -4.81 -3.32
CA PRO A 227 16.50 -4.83 -4.31
C PRO A 227 17.46 -3.67 -4.03
N VAL A 228 18.75 -3.89 -4.28
CA VAL A 228 19.75 -2.83 -4.16
C VAL A 228 19.47 -1.80 -5.26
N PRO A 229 19.18 -0.53 -4.91
CA PRO A 229 18.92 0.51 -5.92
C PRO A 229 20.17 0.76 -6.79
N ALA A 230 19.96 1.01 -8.08
CA ALA A 230 21.05 1.24 -9.05
C ALA A 230 21.66 2.66 -9.00
N CYS A 231 21.14 3.55 -8.15
CA CYS A 231 21.57 4.93 -7.98
C CYS A 231 22.35 5.14 -6.67
N GLN A 232 23.15 6.20 -6.59
CA GLN A 232 24.06 6.45 -5.45
C GLN A 232 23.32 6.88 -4.17
N SER A 233 22.32 7.76 -4.31
CA SER A 233 21.52 8.24 -3.17
C SER A 233 20.03 7.96 -3.36
N PRO A 234 19.59 6.71 -3.20
CA PRO A 234 18.21 6.33 -3.43
C PRO A 234 17.27 6.95 -2.38
N LEU A 235 16.07 7.32 -2.79
CA LEU A 235 15.07 8.00 -1.97
C LEU A 235 14.15 6.98 -1.29
N GLN A 236 13.62 7.30 -0.11
CA GLN A 236 12.59 6.51 0.57
C GLN A 236 11.29 7.32 0.62
N PRO A 237 10.38 7.17 -0.37
CA PRO A 237 9.08 7.82 -0.33
C PRO A 237 8.28 7.40 0.90
N LEU A 238 7.49 8.32 1.46
CA LEU A 238 6.57 7.98 2.54
C LEU A 238 5.55 6.95 2.04
N GLY A 239 5.35 5.90 2.84
CA GLY A 239 4.46 4.79 2.54
C GLY A 239 5.00 3.74 1.57
N HIS A 240 6.26 3.83 1.12
CA HIS A 240 6.89 2.80 0.30
C HIS A 240 7.90 1.99 1.14
N CYS A 241 8.04 0.70 0.88
CA CYS A 241 8.88 -0.20 1.69
C CYS A 241 10.34 -0.20 1.28
N CYS A 242 10.63 0.02 -0.01
CA CYS A 242 11.98 0.01 -0.55
C CYS A 242 12.40 1.39 -1.02
N ARG A 243 13.72 1.62 -1.03
CA ARG A 243 14.27 2.84 -1.62
C ARG A 243 14.17 2.76 -3.15
N VAL A 244 13.95 3.91 -3.79
CA VAL A 244 13.77 4.03 -5.24
C VAL A 244 14.79 4.98 -5.85
N CYS A 245 15.04 4.79 -7.14
CA CYS A 245 15.78 5.71 -7.98
C CYS A 245 14.80 6.54 -8.81
N GLY A 246 14.97 7.86 -8.79
CA GLY A 246 14.04 8.80 -9.40
C GLY A 246 13.94 10.09 -8.59
N ALA A 247 12.73 10.62 -8.47
CA ALA A 247 12.49 11.90 -7.79
C ALA A 247 11.26 11.86 -6.90
N THR A 248 11.27 12.66 -5.84
CA THR A 248 10.11 12.91 -4.99
C THR A 248 9.85 14.40 -4.88
N ILE A 249 8.59 14.83 -5.03
CA ILE A 249 8.17 16.22 -4.84
C ILE A 249 7.19 16.26 -3.68
N ASN A 250 7.43 17.12 -2.70
CA ASN A 250 6.50 17.41 -1.61
C ASN A 250 5.90 18.80 -1.81
N LEU A 251 4.58 18.89 -1.86
CA LEU A 251 3.85 20.14 -2.04
C LEU A 251 3.19 20.57 -0.74
N ASP A 252 3.40 21.82 -0.39
CA ASP A 252 2.53 22.54 0.51
C ASP A 252 1.36 23.11 -0.30
N PHE A 253 0.16 23.01 0.25
CA PHE A 253 -1.07 23.35 -0.46
C PHE A 253 -2.00 24.20 0.41
N THR A 254 -2.85 24.95 -0.28
CA THR A 254 -3.92 25.78 0.29
C THR A 254 -5.24 24.99 0.30
N PRO A 255 -6.28 25.45 1.01
CA PRO A 255 -7.60 24.81 1.00
C PRO A 255 -8.27 24.71 -0.38
N ASP A 256 -7.83 25.51 -1.35
CA ASP A 256 -8.36 25.51 -2.72
C ASP A 256 -7.74 24.41 -3.62
N PHE A 257 -6.71 23.72 -3.13
CA PHE A 257 -6.05 22.64 -3.87
C PHE A 257 -6.99 21.43 -4.07
N ASP A 258 -7.03 20.95 -5.32
CA ASP A 258 -7.80 19.76 -5.70
C ASP A 258 -6.84 18.69 -6.25
N LEU A 259 -6.74 17.58 -5.51
CA LEU A 259 -5.79 16.51 -5.80
C LEU A 259 -6.11 15.78 -7.09
N GLN A 260 -7.39 15.55 -7.41
CA GLN A 260 -7.74 14.88 -8.66
C GLN A 260 -7.49 15.78 -9.85
N LYS A 261 -7.93 17.04 -9.76
CA LYS A 261 -7.68 18.02 -10.83
C LYS A 261 -6.19 18.16 -11.12
N TYR A 262 -5.36 18.19 -10.07
CA TYR A 262 -3.91 18.27 -10.25
C TYR A 262 -3.30 16.97 -10.79
N ARG A 263 -3.73 15.81 -10.31
CA ARG A 263 -3.33 14.50 -10.86
C ARG A 263 -3.67 14.41 -12.35
N ASP A 264 -4.88 14.79 -12.75
CA ASP A 264 -5.33 14.75 -14.14
C ASP A 264 -4.52 15.71 -15.01
N ARG A 265 -4.22 16.92 -14.50
CA ARG A 265 -3.31 17.86 -15.18
C ARG A 265 -1.94 17.24 -15.41
N LEU A 266 -1.33 16.64 -14.39
CA LEU A 266 -0.02 15.99 -14.52
C LEU A 266 -0.04 14.84 -15.52
N VAL A 267 -1.09 14.02 -15.49
CA VAL A 267 -1.26 12.92 -16.44
C VAL A 267 -1.39 13.44 -17.87
N GLN A 268 -2.28 14.41 -18.10
CA GLN A 268 -2.59 14.90 -19.44
C GLN A 268 -1.51 15.80 -20.03
N ALA A 269 -0.91 16.69 -19.23
CA ALA A 269 0.04 17.68 -19.69
C ALA A 269 1.48 17.16 -19.71
N LEU A 270 1.86 16.30 -18.77
CA LEU A 270 3.23 15.83 -18.63
C LEU A 270 3.35 14.33 -18.90
N LEU A 271 2.75 13.46 -18.09
CA LEU A 271 2.95 12.01 -18.19
C LEU A 271 2.61 11.48 -19.60
N SER A 272 1.60 12.05 -20.28
CA SER A 272 1.20 11.69 -21.64
C SER A 272 2.28 11.96 -22.71
N GLN A 273 3.27 12.82 -22.45
CA GLN A 273 4.25 13.21 -23.44
C GLN A 273 5.17 12.03 -23.83
N PRO A 274 5.54 11.90 -25.11
CA PRO A 274 6.40 10.81 -25.58
C PRO A 274 7.74 10.70 -24.84
N LYS A 275 8.31 11.84 -24.42
CA LYS A 275 9.57 11.90 -23.66
C LYS A 275 9.49 11.27 -22.26
N TYR A 276 8.29 10.99 -21.75
CA TYR A 276 8.03 10.38 -20.44
C TYR A 276 7.33 9.02 -20.52
N THR A 277 7.48 8.31 -21.65
CA THR A 277 6.83 7.02 -21.86
C THR A 277 7.18 5.98 -20.79
N GLY A 278 8.44 5.94 -20.34
CA GLY A 278 8.93 5.01 -19.29
C GLY A 278 8.75 5.48 -17.85
N VAL A 279 8.17 6.67 -17.61
CA VAL A 279 7.99 7.19 -16.26
C VAL A 279 6.69 6.66 -15.66
N GLN A 280 6.76 6.25 -14.39
CA GLN A 280 5.60 5.98 -13.55
C GLN A 280 5.50 7.01 -12.43
N MET A 281 4.27 7.38 -12.07
CA MET A 281 3.99 8.39 -11.07
C MET A 281 3.04 7.85 -9.99
N ALA A 282 3.34 8.15 -8.73
CA ALA A 282 2.38 8.06 -7.63
C ALA A 282 2.13 9.47 -7.08
N ILE A 283 0.89 9.80 -6.73
CA ILE A 283 0.53 11.08 -6.11
C ILE A 283 -0.51 10.86 -5.01
N SER A 284 -0.21 11.34 -3.80
CA SER A 284 -1.11 11.18 -2.66
C SER A 284 -0.85 12.19 -1.54
N LYS A 285 -1.87 12.41 -0.69
CA LYS A 285 -1.70 13.12 0.56
C LYS A 285 -1.06 12.20 1.60
N VAL A 286 0.04 12.64 2.19
CA VAL A 286 0.79 11.93 3.23
C VAL A 286 1.06 12.85 4.43
N HIS A 287 1.36 12.26 5.59
CA HIS A 287 1.70 13.01 6.80
C HIS A 287 3.22 12.97 7.03
N LYS A 288 3.86 14.12 6.89
CA LYS A 288 5.30 14.25 7.15
C LYS A 288 5.51 14.58 8.63
N ALA A 289 6.30 13.76 9.32
CA ALA A 289 6.65 14.03 10.70
C ALA A 289 7.51 15.30 10.80
N GLN A 290 7.13 16.22 11.68
CA GLN A 290 7.95 17.38 12.05
C GLN A 290 8.75 17.05 13.29
N THR A 291 10.08 17.10 13.16
CA THR A 291 11.01 16.97 14.28
C THR A 291 11.51 18.34 14.72
N PHE A 292 11.40 18.63 16.01
CA PHE A 292 12.11 19.75 16.61
C PHE A 292 13.55 19.33 16.90
N LEU A 293 14.52 20.13 16.45
CA LEU A 293 15.96 19.86 16.56
C LEU A 293 16.36 18.46 16.02
N GLY A 294 15.60 17.89 15.10
CA GLY A 294 15.87 16.59 14.49
C GLY A 294 15.59 15.36 15.36
N ILE A 295 15.13 15.53 16.62
CA ILE A 295 15.05 14.43 17.59
C ILE A 295 13.66 14.29 18.23
N ILE A 296 12.89 15.38 18.39
CA ILE A 296 11.61 15.34 19.10
C ILE A 296 10.45 15.47 18.11
N PRO A 297 9.63 14.42 17.89
CA PRO A 297 8.41 14.53 17.08
C PRO A 297 7.42 15.48 17.77
N ARG A 298 7.01 16.57 17.10
CA ARG A 298 6.04 17.53 17.67
C ARG A 298 4.64 17.40 17.08
N SER A 299 4.56 17.19 15.77
CA SER A 299 3.32 17.10 15.00
C SER A 299 3.63 16.49 13.65
N SER A 300 2.60 16.06 12.94
CA SER A 300 2.70 15.74 11.52
C SER A 300 1.98 16.80 10.71
N THR A 301 2.54 17.17 9.56
CA THR A 301 1.88 18.10 8.62
C THR A 301 1.49 17.36 7.35
N PRO A 302 0.24 17.53 6.86
CA PRO A 302 -0.16 16.95 5.60
C PRO A 302 0.59 17.65 4.45
N VAL A 303 1.11 16.86 3.52
CA VAL A 303 1.73 17.33 2.28
C VAL A 303 1.23 16.47 1.13
N ILE A 304 1.27 16.97 -0.09
CA ILE A 304 1.06 16.13 -1.28
C ILE A 304 2.42 15.61 -1.71
N GLN A 305 2.60 14.29 -1.70
CA GLN A 305 3.80 13.64 -2.18
C GLN A 305 3.57 13.14 -3.61
N ILE A 306 4.46 13.49 -4.51
CA ILE A 306 4.56 12.93 -5.86
C ILE A 306 5.84 12.10 -5.89
N VAL A 307 5.74 10.86 -6.34
CA VAL A 307 6.88 9.94 -6.53
C VAL A 307 6.99 9.64 -8.01
N LEU A 308 8.17 9.84 -8.57
CA LEU A 308 8.48 9.56 -9.97
C LEU A 308 9.60 8.54 -10.02
N VAL A 309 9.36 7.46 -10.75
CA VAL A 309 10.34 6.42 -11.04
C VAL A 309 10.33 6.15 -12.54
N ASP A 310 11.46 5.74 -13.12
CA ASP A 310 11.54 5.35 -14.52
C ASP A 310 12.12 3.94 -14.66
N ASP A 311 11.92 3.36 -15.85
CA ASP A 311 12.42 2.05 -16.26
C ASP A 311 13.88 2.08 -16.78
N GLY A 312 14.61 3.15 -16.49
CA GLY A 312 16.00 3.31 -16.88
C GLY A 312 16.88 2.17 -16.36
N THR A 313 17.91 1.82 -17.12
CA THR A 313 18.88 0.79 -16.75
C THR A 313 20.16 1.42 -16.19
N GLU A 314 20.70 0.77 -15.16
CA GLU A 314 22.02 1.07 -14.59
C GLU A 314 22.21 2.56 -14.25
N ALA A 315 23.23 3.22 -14.81
CA ALA A 315 23.59 4.60 -14.50
C ALA A 315 22.59 5.66 -15.00
N GLN A 316 21.64 5.29 -15.86
CA GLN A 316 20.60 6.21 -16.36
C GLN A 316 19.28 6.10 -15.57
N THR A 317 19.20 5.16 -14.62
CA THR A 317 18.01 4.97 -13.77
C THR A 317 17.69 6.25 -13.01
N GLY A 318 16.47 6.76 -13.15
CA GLY A 318 15.98 7.96 -12.46
C GLY A 318 16.19 9.27 -13.21
N THR A 319 16.91 9.29 -14.35
CA THR A 319 17.19 10.51 -15.13
C THR A 319 15.93 11.12 -15.74
N THR A 320 15.04 10.28 -16.27
CA THR A 320 13.83 10.75 -16.96
C THR A 320 12.79 11.17 -15.93
N ALA A 321 12.72 10.46 -14.81
CA ALA A 321 11.94 10.85 -13.64
C ALA A 321 12.41 12.19 -13.05
N GLU A 322 13.72 12.43 -12.96
CA GLU A 322 14.30 13.71 -12.52
C GLU A 322 13.92 14.85 -13.48
N GLN A 323 14.05 14.64 -14.80
CA GLN A 323 13.64 15.65 -15.77
C GLN A 323 12.13 15.95 -15.69
N MET A 324 11.29 14.93 -15.50
CA MET A 324 9.85 15.14 -15.29
C MET A 324 9.59 15.92 -14.01
N ALA A 325 10.33 15.64 -12.94
CA ALA A 325 10.20 16.36 -11.69
C ALA A 325 10.56 17.84 -11.84
N ALA A 326 11.61 18.16 -12.60
CA ALA A 326 11.97 19.54 -12.93
C ALA A 326 10.87 20.26 -13.73
N ASP A 327 10.30 19.59 -14.74
CA ASP A 327 9.18 20.14 -15.52
C ASP A 327 7.92 20.36 -14.65
N ILE A 328 7.66 19.50 -13.66
CA ILE A 328 6.58 19.71 -12.66
C ILE A 328 6.86 20.95 -11.82
N MET A 329 8.10 21.13 -11.35
CA MET A 329 8.48 22.29 -10.54
C MET A 329 8.34 23.59 -11.32
N GLU A 330 8.62 23.57 -12.63
CA GLU A 330 8.37 24.71 -13.53
C GLU A 330 6.88 24.98 -13.71
N ASP A 331 6.04 23.94 -13.89
CA ASP A 331 4.58 24.08 -13.93
C ASP A 331 4.04 24.71 -12.63
N ILE A 332 4.58 24.31 -11.48
CA ILE A 332 4.24 24.89 -10.17
C ILE A 332 4.69 26.35 -10.09
N ALA A 333 5.89 26.70 -10.57
CA ALA A 333 6.36 28.07 -10.56
C ALA A 333 5.48 29.01 -11.40
N GLN A 334 4.96 28.51 -12.53
CA GLN A 334 4.13 29.30 -13.45
C GLN A 334 2.64 29.32 -13.08
N HIS A 335 2.12 28.22 -12.54
CA HIS A 335 0.68 28.01 -12.37
C HIS A 335 0.25 27.60 -10.95
N GLY A 336 1.20 27.41 -10.03
CA GLY A 336 0.96 26.86 -8.70
C GLY A 336 -0.07 27.63 -7.88
N GLU A 337 -0.02 28.96 -7.88
CA GLU A 337 -0.98 29.80 -7.13
C GLU A 337 -2.43 29.55 -7.58
N ALA A 338 -2.68 29.50 -8.88
CA ALA A 338 -4.00 29.23 -9.45
C ALA A 338 -4.47 27.77 -9.23
N LEU A 339 -3.55 26.88 -8.88
CA LEU A 339 -3.82 25.48 -8.55
C LEU A 339 -3.93 25.25 -7.03
N GLY A 340 -3.78 26.30 -6.22
CA GLY A 340 -3.79 26.21 -4.77
C GLY A 340 -2.52 25.60 -4.17
N ILE A 341 -1.40 25.59 -4.89
CA ILE A 341 -0.10 25.11 -4.43
C ILE A 341 0.70 26.29 -3.87
N SER A 342 1.06 26.25 -2.59
CA SER A 342 1.80 27.34 -1.94
C SER A 342 3.31 27.20 -2.09
N SER A 343 3.83 25.96 -2.09
CA SER A 343 5.25 25.70 -2.18
C SER A 343 5.49 24.26 -2.67
N GLY A 344 6.62 24.03 -3.33
CA GLY A 344 7.07 22.70 -3.72
C GLY A 344 8.53 22.48 -3.33
N LYS A 345 8.85 21.28 -2.85
CA LYS A 345 10.22 20.84 -2.62
C LYS A 345 10.48 19.54 -3.36
N MET A 346 11.48 19.55 -4.23
CA MET A 346 11.96 18.38 -4.97
C MET A 346 13.22 17.81 -4.30
N ASP A 347 13.25 16.48 -4.13
CA ASP A 347 14.42 15.70 -3.75
C ASP A 347 14.67 14.65 -4.86
N VAL A 348 15.93 14.48 -5.30
CA VAL A 348 16.32 13.62 -6.43
C VAL A 348 17.36 12.58 -5.99
N ALA A 349 17.30 11.37 -6.56
CA ALA A 349 18.31 10.36 -6.32
C ALA A 349 19.59 10.69 -7.12
N THR A 350 20.75 10.86 -6.47
CA THR A 350 21.99 11.18 -7.19
C THR A 350 22.57 9.96 -7.92
N GLY A 351 23.12 10.17 -9.12
CA GLY A 351 23.73 9.13 -9.96
C GLY A 351 23.33 9.21 -11.44
N SER A 352 22.23 9.90 -11.73
CA SER A 352 21.90 10.44 -13.05
C SER A 352 22.90 11.54 -13.43
N THR A 353 23.41 11.54 -14.66
CA THR A 353 24.44 12.49 -15.15
C THR A 353 24.03 13.98 -15.17
N PHE A 354 22.91 14.36 -14.54
CA PHE A 354 22.31 15.70 -14.61
C PHE A 354 22.49 16.56 -13.34
N SER A 355 23.16 16.06 -12.30
CA SER A 355 23.33 16.81 -11.04
C SER A 355 24.36 17.96 -11.08
N LYS A 356 24.45 18.67 -12.22
CA LYS A 356 25.09 19.98 -12.33
C LYS A 356 24.16 20.92 -13.09
N GLN A 357 23.70 21.95 -12.38
CA GLN A 357 22.92 23.12 -12.84
C GLN A 357 21.40 22.95 -12.91
N VAL A 358 20.76 22.99 -11.73
CA VAL A 358 19.63 23.90 -11.55
C VAL A 358 19.95 24.78 -10.35
N GLY A 359 20.16 26.07 -10.62
CA GLY A 359 20.62 27.05 -9.66
C GLY A 359 19.58 27.31 -8.58
N SER A 360 19.93 26.96 -7.34
CA SER A 360 19.34 27.64 -6.19
C SER A 360 19.85 29.08 -6.19
N HIS A 361 18.92 30.03 -6.28
CA HIS A 361 19.24 31.42 -5.98
C HIS A 361 19.80 31.52 -4.55
N PRO A 362 20.90 32.23 -4.31
CA PRO A 362 21.62 32.17 -3.05
C PRO A 362 21.05 33.19 -2.07
N SER A 363 20.40 32.74 -1.01
CA SER A 363 20.22 33.55 0.19
C SER A 363 20.30 32.71 1.46
N SER A 364 21.53 32.35 1.81
CA SER A 364 22.13 32.51 3.14
C SER A 364 23.22 31.46 3.31
N ARG A 365 24.48 31.90 3.20
CA ARG A 365 25.59 31.19 3.84
C ARG A 365 25.32 31.27 5.33
N VAL A 366 24.74 30.22 5.91
CA VAL A 366 24.93 29.94 7.33
C VAL A 366 26.36 29.46 7.46
N THR A 367 27.24 30.41 7.76
CA THR A 367 28.63 30.20 8.12
C THR A 367 28.66 29.22 9.30
N ALA A 368 29.08 27.98 9.04
CA ALA A 368 29.41 26.98 10.06
C ALA A 368 30.72 27.35 10.80
N GLY A 369 30.79 28.58 11.32
CA GLY A 369 31.94 29.14 12.02
C GLY A 369 31.56 30.05 13.20
N THR A 370 30.27 30.32 13.43
CA THR A 370 29.84 31.30 14.44
C THR A 370 29.61 30.68 15.83
N VAL A 371 29.31 29.38 15.93
CA VAL A 371 29.03 28.73 17.24
C VAL A 371 30.32 28.48 18.03
N LEU A 372 31.42 28.14 17.36
CA LEU A 372 32.71 27.96 18.03
C LEU A 372 33.30 29.30 18.49
N GLY A 373 33.17 30.36 17.68
CA GLY A 373 33.62 31.71 18.02
C GLY A 373 32.91 32.28 19.25
N LEU A 374 31.58 32.12 19.34
CA LEU A 374 30.79 32.57 20.50
C LEU A 374 31.18 31.84 21.79
N LEU A 375 31.43 30.52 21.72
CA LEU A 375 31.90 29.73 22.85
C LEU A 375 33.28 30.15 23.33
N PHE A 376 34.22 30.38 22.40
CA PHE A 376 35.55 30.89 22.74
C PHE A 376 35.50 32.31 23.31
N SER A 377 34.69 33.21 22.75
CA SER A 377 34.50 34.57 23.29
C SER A 377 33.90 34.56 24.69
N LEU A 378 32.91 33.70 24.96
CA LEU A 378 32.31 33.58 26.29
C LEU A 378 33.28 32.98 27.31
N LEU A 379 34.09 31.98 26.92
CA LEU A 379 35.15 31.44 27.76
C LEU A 379 36.24 32.48 28.05
N PHE A 380 36.59 33.30 27.06
CA PHE A 380 37.58 34.37 27.23
C PHE A 380 37.05 35.48 28.15
N LEU A 381 35.81 35.92 27.96
CA LEU A 381 35.17 36.89 28.86
C LEU A 381 35.02 36.34 30.29
N GLY A 382 34.62 35.08 30.44
CA GLY A 382 34.55 34.41 31.74
C GLY A 382 35.91 34.31 32.42
N GLY A 383 36.95 34.01 31.66
CA GLY A 383 38.34 33.95 32.14
C GLY A 383 38.87 35.32 32.59
N ILE A 384 38.64 36.37 31.80
CA ILE A 384 39.03 37.75 32.16
C ILE A 384 38.30 38.20 33.43
N LEU A 385 36.99 37.95 33.52
CA LEU A 385 36.18 38.36 34.67
C LEU A 385 36.58 37.62 35.96
N PHE A 386 36.98 36.35 35.84
CA PHE A 386 37.55 35.57 36.94
C PHE A 386 38.91 36.12 37.40
N LEU A 387 39.78 36.50 36.46
CA LEU A 387 41.09 37.08 36.78
C LEU A 387 40.99 38.49 37.38
N TYR A 388 40.00 39.29 36.94
CA TYR A 388 39.69 40.59 37.52
C TYR A 388 39.17 40.46 38.96
N ARG A 389 38.25 39.51 39.21
CA ARG A 389 37.76 39.21 40.57
C ARG A 389 38.84 38.69 41.51
N LYS A 390 39.86 38.00 41.00
CA LYS A 390 41.02 37.54 41.79
C LYS A 390 42.14 38.58 41.92
N GLY A 391 41.95 39.81 41.41
CA GLY A 391 42.92 40.90 41.54
C GLY A 391 44.25 40.65 40.83
N LYS A 392 44.29 39.75 39.85
CA LYS A 392 45.50 39.41 39.09
C LYS A 392 45.66 40.20 37.79
N LEU A 393 44.61 40.88 37.35
CA LEU A 393 44.65 41.89 36.29
C LEU A 393 44.13 43.20 36.87
N ARG A 394 44.87 44.28 36.64
CA ARG A 394 44.55 45.62 37.13
C ARG A 394 43.78 46.40 36.08
#